data_AF-A0A139WGE7-F1
#
_entry.id   AF-A0A139WGE7-F1
#
_cell.length_a   1.000
_cell.length_b   1.000
_cell.length_c   1.000
_cell.angle_alpha   90.00
_cell.angle_beta   90.00
_cell.angle_gamma   90.00
#
_symmetry.space_group_name_H-M   'P 1'
#
loop_
_entity.id
_entity.type
_entity.pdbx_description
1 polymer ?
#
loop_
_entity_poly.entity_id
_entity_poly.type
_entity_poly.pdbx_seq_one_letter_code
_entity_poly.pdbx_strand_id
1 'polypeptide(L)'
;MKCFPSILYFIIVSCSCAKLPSSFTKCDRNQSNFQECIPKAVTNALGQLDKPFKEIGLPNMEPLEVPSLTIGAGSGAVRFQQNYKNLKVRGFTQTTCRKFE
;
A
#
# COMPACT_ATOMS: atom_id res chain seq x y z
N MET A 1 -28.16 -15.60 -35.38
CA MET A 1 -28.01 -15.68 -33.90
C MET A 1 -26.68 -15.01 -33.53
N LYS A 2 -26.58 -13.67 -33.49
CA LYS A 2 -26.89 -12.74 -32.38
C LYS A 2 -26.20 -13.05 -31.03
N CYS A 3 -24.90 -13.36 -31.01
CA CYS A 3 -24.09 -13.41 -29.78
C CYS A 3 -22.83 -12.53 -29.80
N PHE A 4 -22.42 -12.02 -30.97
CA PHE A 4 -21.20 -11.23 -31.12
C PHE A 4 -21.23 -9.81 -30.50
N PRO A 5 -22.35 -9.04 -30.52
CA PRO A 5 -22.34 -7.67 -29.99
C PRO A 5 -22.44 -7.61 -28.45
N SER A 6 -22.86 -8.69 -27.80
CA SER A 6 -23.02 -8.72 -26.33
C SER A 6 -21.70 -8.90 -25.58
N ILE A 7 -20.70 -9.54 -26.20
CA ILE A 7 -19.38 -9.76 -25.60
C ILE A 7 -18.54 -8.47 -25.63
N LEU A 8 -18.68 -7.67 -26.69
CA LEU A 8 -17.97 -6.39 -26.84
C LEU A 8 -18.45 -5.34 -25.83
N TYR A 9 -19.75 -5.36 -25.48
CA TYR A 9 -20.34 -4.45 -24.50
C TYR A 9 -19.81 -4.69 -23.07
N PHE A 10 -19.46 -5.93 -22.74
CA PHE A 10 -19.00 -6.29 -21.39
C PHE A 10 -17.57 -5.83 -21.09
N ILE A 11 -16.71 -5.72 -22.10
CA ILE A 11 -15.30 -5.30 -21.93
C ILE A 11 -15.17 -3.79 -21.67
N ILE A 12 -16.12 -2.98 -22.16
CA ILE A 12 -16.10 -1.51 -22.02
C ILE A 12 -16.41 -1.06 -20.58
N VAL A 13 -17.09 -1.90 -19.79
CA VAL A 13 -17.64 -1.51 -18.47
C VAL A 13 -16.63 -1.60 -17.32
N SER A 14 -15.49 -2.28 -17.47
CA SER A 14 -14.51 -2.44 -16.39
C SER A 14 -13.29 -1.52 -16.54
N CYS A 15 -13.50 -0.20 -16.44
CA CYS A 15 -12.42 0.75 -16.15
C CYS A 15 -12.48 1.11 -14.66
N SER A 16 -12.06 0.19 -13.79
CA SER A 16 -11.94 0.44 -12.35
C SER A 16 -10.64 1.18 -12.06
N CYS A 17 -10.55 2.44 -12.48
CA CYS A 17 -9.49 3.34 -12.00
C CYS A 17 -9.77 3.68 -10.52
N ALA A 18 -9.19 2.90 -9.60
CA ALA A 18 -9.20 3.21 -8.18
C ALA A 18 -8.54 4.58 -7.97
N LYS A 19 -9.34 5.57 -7.58
CA LYS A 19 -8.84 6.90 -7.22
C LYS A 19 -8.25 6.82 -5.83
N LEU A 20 -7.08 7.44 -5.64
CA LEU A 20 -6.53 7.68 -4.30
C LEU A 20 -7.56 8.41 -3.43
N PRO A 21 -7.63 8.09 -2.12
CA PRO A 21 -8.49 8.80 -1.18
C PRO A 21 -8.28 10.31 -1.26
N SER A 22 -9.34 11.09 -1.09
CA SER A 22 -9.28 12.55 -1.21
C SER A 22 -8.38 13.21 -0.18
N SER A 23 -8.15 12.54 0.95
CA SER A 23 -7.25 12.99 2.01
C SER A 23 -5.76 12.77 1.71
N PHE A 24 -5.42 12.05 0.64
CA PHE A 24 -4.02 11.82 0.27
C PHE A 24 -3.51 12.99 -0.56
N THR A 25 -2.43 13.62 -0.10
CA THR A 25 -1.73 14.66 -0.85
C THR A 25 -1.17 14.08 -2.14
N LYS A 26 -1.43 14.77 -3.27
CA LYS A 26 -0.92 14.40 -4.59
C LYS A 26 0.23 15.32 -4.96
N CYS A 27 1.27 14.76 -5.57
CA CYS A 27 2.42 15.50 -6.08
C CYS A 27 2.46 15.40 -7.60
N ASP A 28 2.66 16.54 -8.27
CA ASP A 28 2.90 16.57 -9.71
C ASP A 28 4.36 16.23 -10.00
N ARG A 29 4.58 15.21 -10.84
CA ARG A 29 5.92 14.74 -11.22
C ARG A 29 6.70 15.77 -12.03
N ASN A 30 6.01 16.69 -12.71
CA ASN A 30 6.62 17.71 -13.56
C ASN A 30 6.93 19.01 -12.81
N GLN A 31 6.48 19.16 -11.55
CA GLN A 31 6.80 20.34 -10.76
C GLN A 31 8.23 20.25 -10.20
N SER A 32 8.90 21.40 -10.14
CA SER A 32 10.27 21.52 -9.64
C SER A 32 10.43 21.07 -8.17
N ASN A 33 9.36 21.11 -7.39
CA ASN A 33 9.34 20.71 -5.98
C ASN A 33 8.94 19.23 -5.76
N PHE A 34 8.86 18.39 -6.81
CA PHE A 34 8.42 17.00 -6.70
C PHE A 34 9.18 16.23 -5.60
N GLN A 35 10.51 16.39 -5.55
CA GLN A 35 11.40 15.74 -4.60
C GLN A 35 11.14 16.14 -3.14
N GLU A 36 10.57 17.32 -2.91
CA GLU A 36 10.20 17.78 -1.57
C GLU A 36 8.73 17.45 -1.24
N CYS A 37 7.87 17.43 -2.26
CA CYS A 37 6.46 17.11 -2.12
C CYS A 37 6.26 15.64 -1.75
N ILE A 38 6.93 14.73 -2.47
CA ILE A 38 6.62 13.31 -2.38
C ILE A 38 6.93 12.70 -1.00
N PRO A 39 8.03 13.02 -0.29
CA PRO A 39 8.27 12.46 1.05
C PRO A 39 7.26 12.99 2.08
N LYS A 40 6.82 14.26 1.93
CA LYS A 40 5.77 14.85 2.78
C LYS A 40 4.42 14.20 2.54
N ALA A 41 4.06 13.96 1.27
CA ALA A 41 2.84 13.28 0.88
C ALA A 41 2.81 11.83 1.39
N VAL A 42 3.90 11.08 1.25
CA VAL A 42 4.02 9.70 1.76
C VAL A 42 3.92 9.69 3.29
N THR A 43 4.64 10.57 3.98
CA THR A 43 4.58 10.67 5.45
C THR A 43 3.17 10.98 5.94
N ASN A 44 2.48 11.92 5.27
CA ASN A 44 1.09 12.25 5.59
C ASN A 44 0.15 11.07 5.31
N ALA A 45 0.32 10.35 4.20
CA ALA A 45 -0.48 9.17 3.89
C ALA A 45 -0.28 8.04 4.91
N LEU A 46 0.98 7.75 5.30
CA LEU A 46 1.30 6.76 6.34
C LEU A 46 0.59 7.06 7.66
N GLY A 47 0.57 8.34 8.08
CA GLY A 47 -0.11 8.77 9.30
C GLY A 47 -1.63 8.59 9.27
N GLN A 48 -2.23 8.37 8.10
CA GLN A 48 -3.66 8.12 7.95
C GLN A 48 -4.02 6.64 7.85
N LEU A 49 -3.04 5.73 7.85
CA LEU A 49 -3.27 4.28 7.74
C LEU A 49 -3.66 3.63 9.08
N ASP A 50 -3.95 4.43 10.11
CA ASP A 50 -4.53 4.02 11.40
C ASP A 50 -6.05 3.77 11.31
N LYS A 51 -6.62 3.98 10.12
CA LYS A 51 -8.03 3.83 9.81
C LYS A 51 -8.20 3.17 8.43
N PRO A 52 -9.30 2.43 8.21
CA PRO A 52 -9.57 1.80 6.93
C PRO A 52 -10.07 2.81 5.87
N PHE A 53 -9.73 2.57 4.60
CA PHE A 53 -10.30 3.25 3.44
C PHE A 53 -11.16 2.27 2.65
N LYS A 54 -12.44 2.19 3.01
CA LYS A 54 -13.40 1.22 2.47
C LYS A 54 -13.61 1.38 0.97
N GLU A 55 -13.54 2.61 0.47
CA GLU A 55 -13.70 2.98 -0.94
C GLU A 55 -12.67 2.34 -1.87
N ILE A 56 -11.48 1.99 -1.34
CA ILE A 56 -10.40 1.33 -2.08
C ILE A 56 -10.04 -0.04 -1.48
N GLY A 57 -10.83 -0.53 -0.53
CA GLY A 57 -10.60 -1.82 0.13
C GLY A 57 -9.33 -1.88 0.99
N LEU A 58 -8.81 -0.74 1.45
CA LEU A 58 -7.62 -0.70 2.30
C LEU A 58 -8.01 -0.88 3.77
N PRO A 59 -7.51 -1.92 4.47
CA PRO A 59 -7.82 -2.13 5.89
C PRO A 59 -7.02 -1.15 6.76
N ASN A 60 -7.33 -1.14 8.06
CA ASN A 60 -6.46 -0.50 9.06
C ASN A 60 -5.10 -1.21 9.08
N MET A 61 -4.02 -0.44 9.09
CA MET A 61 -2.63 -0.93 9.09
C MET A 61 -1.93 -0.72 10.45
N GLU A 62 -2.64 -0.29 11.49
CA GLU A 62 -2.12 -0.11 12.85
C GLU A 62 -3.04 -0.79 13.90
N PRO A 63 -2.62 -1.94 14.48
CA PRO A 63 -1.42 -2.69 14.14
C PRO A 63 -1.52 -3.38 12.78
N LEU A 64 -0.38 -3.55 12.11
CA LEU A 64 -0.28 -4.43 10.95
C LEU A 64 -0.25 -5.88 11.43
N GLU A 65 -1.29 -6.64 11.09
CA GLU A 65 -1.45 -8.03 11.49
C GLU A 65 -0.90 -8.97 10.39
N VAL A 66 0.10 -9.77 10.73
CA VAL A 66 0.72 -10.75 9.84
C VAL A 66 0.46 -12.15 10.42
N PRO A 67 -0.42 -12.97 9.80
CA PRO A 67 -0.82 -14.26 10.35
C PRO A 67 0.34 -15.24 10.54
N SER A 68 1.29 -15.25 9.62
CA SER A 68 2.53 -16.02 9.74
C SER A 68 3.68 -15.37 8.98
N LEU A 69 4.85 -15.35 9.58
CA LEU A 69 6.09 -14.88 8.98
C LEU A 69 7.19 -15.90 9.29
N THR A 70 7.86 -16.38 8.24
CA THR A 70 9.07 -17.20 8.39
C THR A 70 10.26 -16.40 7.91
N ILE A 71 11.23 -16.17 8.80
CA ILE A 71 12.52 -15.60 8.44
C ILE A 71 13.51 -16.76 8.38
N GLY A 72 13.98 -17.06 7.17
CA GLY A 72 14.93 -18.14 6.91
C GLY A 72 16.28 -17.91 7.60
N ALA A 73 17.06 -18.99 7.70
CA ALA A 73 18.41 -18.91 8.25
C ALA A 73 19.32 -18.05 7.37
N GLY A 74 20.09 -17.17 8.01
CA GLY A 74 21.14 -16.39 7.34
C GLY A 74 22.28 -17.27 6.81
N SER A 75 23.29 -16.60 6.24
CA SER A 75 24.52 -17.21 5.71
C SER A 75 25.64 -17.34 6.75
N GLY A 76 25.41 -16.89 7.99
CA GLY A 76 26.40 -16.96 9.06
C GLY A 76 26.63 -18.36 9.63
N ALA A 77 27.64 -18.49 10.50
CA ALA A 77 28.00 -19.75 11.15
C ALA A 77 26.86 -20.36 11.98
N VAL A 78 25.94 -19.54 12.50
CA VAL A 78 24.73 -19.99 13.19
C VAL A 78 23.53 -19.94 12.23
N ARG A 79 22.92 -21.10 11.99
CA ARG A 79 21.74 -21.23 11.12
C ARG A 79 20.48 -21.27 11.96
N PHE A 80 19.84 -20.11 12.14
CA PHE A 80 18.63 -19.98 12.94
C PHE A 80 17.44 -19.59 12.08
N GLN A 81 16.39 -20.42 12.05
CA GLN A 81 15.12 -20.12 11.38
C GLN A 81 14.10 -19.61 12.40
N GLN A 82 13.46 -18.50 12.08
CA GLN A 82 12.46 -17.86 12.94
C GLN A 82 11.06 -18.04 12.34
N ASN A 83 10.16 -18.65 13.10
CA ASN A 83 8.78 -18.87 12.67
C ASN A 83 7.84 -18.11 13.62
N TYR A 84 7.23 -17.05 13.12
CA TYR A 84 6.26 -16.23 13.86
C TYR A 84 4.83 -16.57 13.43
N LYS A 85 3.91 -16.49 14.39
CA LYS A 85 2.47 -16.63 14.17
C LYS A 85 1.74 -15.47 14.85
N ASN A 86 0.69 -14.96 14.20
CA ASN A 86 -0.15 -13.87 14.69
C ASN A 86 0.66 -12.63 15.10
N LEU A 87 1.64 -12.26 14.27
CA LEU A 87 2.50 -11.10 14.51
C LEU A 87 1.69 -9.81 14.41
N LYS A 88 1.87 -8.91 15.37
CA LYS A 88 1.29 -7.56 15.35
C LYS A 88 2.41 -6.53 15.36
N VAL A 89 2.57 -5.82 14.26
CA VAL A 89 3.56 -4.75 14.12
C VAL A 89 2.88 -3.42 14.45
N ARG A 90 3.50 -2.62 15.33
CA ARG A 90 2.99 -1.32 15.77
C ARG A 90 3.96 -0.20 15.42
N GLY A 91 3.44 1.01 15.31
CA GLY A 91 4.19 2.22 15.01
C GLY A 91 4.49 2.42 13.52
N PHE A 92 3.86 1.63 12.64
CA PHE A 92 4.04 1.75 11.20
C PHE A 92 3.59 3.13 10.71
N THR A 93 2.48 3.63 11.25
CA THR A 93 1.89 4.95 10.94
C THR A 93 2.70 6.13 11.48
N GLN A 94 3.69 5.89 12.35
CA GLN A 94 4.56 6.93 12.94
C GLN A 94 5.85 7.13 12.13
N THR A 95 6.02 6.40 11.03
CA THR A 95 7.22 6.46 10.18
C THR A 95 7.24 7.72 9.31
N THR A 96 8.44 8.26 9.07
CA THR A 96 8.64 9.41 8.19
C THR A 96 9.42 9.02 6.94
N CYS A 97 8.97 9.47 5.77
CA CYS A 97 9.71 9.31 4.52
C CYS A 97 10.77 10.42 4.42
N ARG A 98 12.05 10.03 4.38
CA ARG A 98 13.18 10.97 4.36
C ARG A 98 13.71 11.26 2.97
N LYS A 99 13.66 10.27 2.08
CA LYS A 99 14.17 10.35 0.72
C LYS A 99 13.28 9.53 -0.19
N PHE A 100 13.04 10.04 -1.39
CA PHE A 100 12.40 9.35 -2.50
C PHE A 100 13.39 9.39 -3.67
N GLU A 101 13.62 8.25 -4.31
CA GLU A 101 14.59 8.08 -5.41
C GLU A 101 13.88 7.83 -6.74
#